data_AF-A0AA90Z0N9-F1
#
_entry.id   AF-A0AA90Z0N9-F1
#
_cell.length_a   1.000
_cell.length_b   1.000
_cell.length_c   1.000
_cell.angle_alpha   90.00
_cell.angle_beta   90.00
_cell.angle_gamma   90.00
#
_symmetry.space_group_name_H-M   'P 1'
#
loop_
_entity.id
_entity.type
_entity.pdbx_description
1 polymer ?
#
loop_
_entity_poly.entity_id
_entity_poly.type
_entity_poly.pdbx_seq_one_letter_code
_entity_poly.pdbx_strand_id
1 'polypeptide(L)'
;MDRPASYNWAMRGLYVALAFVVLFMHLLPLDAQPDRWPFPDVLVALTFAWVLRRPDYVPTVLVAFVMLMADLLLQRPPGLLAALVVFGTAYLRSAAPGMKDTGFVGEWMSVGVVIAMVFLMNRVVLSILSVQQAALWPVVIQLVLTIAFYPIIVLLSQSVFGVHRLSAADAGAVGGGA
;
A
#
# COMPACT_ATOMS: atom_id res chain seq x y z
N MET A 1 12.65 19.72 17.09
CA MET A 1 11.22 19.78 17.49
C MET A 1 10.70 18.36 17.51
N ASP A 2 10.83 17.70 18.66
CA ASP A 2 10.34 16.35 18.86
C ASP A 2 8.81 16.37 18.77
N ARG A 3 8.25 15.76 17.73
CA ARG A 3 6.79 15.57 17.67
C ARG A 3 6.41 14.68 18.87
N PRO A 4 5.37 15.03 19.64
CA PRO A 4 5.05 14.30 20.85
C PRO A 4 4.77 12.83 20.50
N ALA A 5 5.26 11.89 21.31
CA ALA A 5 5.09 10.45 21.11
C ALA A 5 3.61 10.07 20.86
N SER A 6 2.66 10.84 21.41
CA SER A 6 1.23 10.73 21.17
C SER A 6 0.82 10.81 19.70
N TYR A 7 1.48 11.66 18.90
CA TYR A 7 1.21 11.80 17.47
C TYR A 7 1.57 10.51 16.72
N ASN A 8 2.73 9.92 17.02
CA ASN A 8 3.14 8.65 16.38
C ASN A 8 2.16 7.51 16.70
N TRP A 9 1.66 7.45 17.94
CA TRP A 9 0.65 6.47 18.33
C TRP A 9 -0.70 6.72 17.65
N ALA A 10 -1.13 7.97 17.50
CA ALA A 10 -2.33 8.32 16.76
C ALA A 10 -2.24 7.87 15.29
N MET A 11 -1.09 8.09 14.63
CA MET A 11 -0.88 7.65 13.24
C MET A 11 -0.83 6.13 13.08
N ARG A 12 -0.22 5.42 14.04
CA ARG A 12 -0.25 3.95 14.10
C ARG A 12 -1.68 3.45 14.22
N GLY A 13 -2.45 4.05 15.13
CA GLY A 13 -3.87 3.77 15.31
C GLY A 13 -4.66 4.02 14.02
N LEU A 14 -4.39 5.13 13.31
CA LEU A 14 -5.04 5.45 12.04
C LEU A 14 -4.72 4.41 10.95
N TYR A 15 -3.46 3.98 10.82
CA TYR A 15 -3.10 2.92 9.88
C TYR A 15 -3.86 1.62 10.17
N VAL A 16 -3.90 1.21 11.44
CA VAL A 16 -4.63 0.02 11.88
C VAL A 16 -6.13 0.18 11.61
N ALA A 17 -6.72 1.34 11.94
CA ALA A 17 -8.13 1.60 11.69
C ALA A 17 -8.48 1.55 10.20
N LEU A 18 -7.65 2.15 9.34
CA LEU A 18 -7.84 2.09 7.88
C LEU A 18 -7.67 0.66 7.35
N ALA A 19 -6.69 -0.09 7.84
CA ALA A 19 -6.53 -1.49 7.52
C ALA A 19 -7.77 -2.31 7.92
N PHE A 20 -8.30 -2.08 9.13
CA PHE A 20 -9.55 -2.70 9.58
C PHE A 20 -10.75 -2.32 8.71
N VAL A 21 -10.88 -1.05 8.30
CA VAL A 21 -11.94 -0.61 7.38
C VAL A 21 -11.81 -1.34 6.05
N VAL A 22 -10.60 -1.44 5.49
CA VAL A 22 -10.35 -2.17 4.23
C VAL A 22 -10.68 -3.65 4.39
N LEU A 23 -10.27 -4.29 5.49
CA LEU A 23 -10.60 -5.68 5.79
C LEU A 23 -12.11 -5.88 5.95
N PHE A 24 -12.78 -4.98 6.66
CA PHE A 24 -14.23 -5.01 6.84
C PHE A 24 -14.96 -4.86 5.51
N MET A 25 -14.51 -3.97 4.62
CA MET A 25 -15.05 -3.84 3.26
C MET A 25 -14.83 -5.11 2.42
N HIS A 26 -13.72 -5.83 2.62
CA HIS A 26 -13.48 -7.11 1.94
C HIS A 26 -14.33 -8.26 2.51
N LEU A 27 -14.61 -8.23 3.81
CA LEU A 27 -15.44 -9.22 4.50
C LEU A 27 -16.94 -8.98 4.29
N LEU A 28 -17.34 -7.73 4.05
CA LEU A 28 -18.70 -7.42 3.66
C LEU A 28 -19.02 -8.15 2.35
N PRO A 29 -20.00 -9.06 2.36
CA PRO A 29 -20.50 -9.65 1.14
C PRO A 29 -21.31 -8.56 0.43
N LEU A 30 -20.63 -7.71 -0.35
CA LEU A 30 -21.27 -6.82 -1.32
C LEU A 30 -21.79 -7.71 -2.47
N ASP A 31 -22.91 -8.37 -2.19
CA ASP A 31 -23.74 -9.26 -3.00
C ASP A 31 -23.09 -10.05 -4.16
N ALA A 32 -22.84 -11.33 -3.86
CA ALA A 32 -22.94 -12.54 -4.67
C ALA A 32 -23.34 -12.43 -6.17
N GLN A 33 -22.36 -12.53 -7.08
CA GLN A 33 -22.55 -13.05 -8.44
C GLN A 33 -21.23 -13.64 -9.02
N PRO A 34 -21.31 -14.59 -9.98
CA PRO A 34 -20.23 -15.53 -10.30
C PRO A 34 -19.12 -14.98 -11.22
N ASP A 35 -19.30 -13.79 -11.79
CA ASP A 35 -18.27 -13.09 -12.58
C ASP A 35 -17.64 -11.96 -11.75
N ARG A 36 -16.92 -12.34 -10.70
CA ARG A 36 -16.26 -11.39 -9.81
C ARG A 36 -15.12 -10.72 -10.55
N TRP A 37 -15.38 -9.50 -11.03
CA TRP A 37 -14.33 -8.61 -11.50
C TRP A 37 -13.24 -8.50 -10.43
N PRO A 38 -11.95 -8.63 -10.78
CA PRO A 38 -10.89 -8.63 -9.78
C PRO A 38 -10.84 -7.28 -9.06
N PHE A 39 -10.98 -7.29 -7.74
CA PHE A 39 -10.90 -6.08 -6.93
C PHE A 39 -9.44 -5.75 -6.61
N PRO A 40 -9.01 -4.47 -6.67
CA PRO A 40 -7.64 -4.08 -6.32
C PRO A 40 -7.29 -4.47 -4.88
N ASP A 41 -6.04 -4.85 -4.63
CA ASP A 41 -5.56 -5.09 -3.28
C ASP A 41 -5.22 -3.76 -2.58
N VAL A 42 -6.28 -3.11 -2.10
CA VAL A 42 -6.21 -1.79 -1.45
C VAL A 42 -5.30 -1.84 -0.20
N LEU A 43 -5.25 -2.98 0.50
CA LEU A 43 -4.47 -3.12 1.73
C LEU A 43 -2.96 -3.09 1.44
N VAL A 44 -2.50 -3.77 0.39
CA VAL A 44 -1.10 -3.73 -0.05
C VAL A 44 -0.72 -2.33 -0.51
N ALA A 45 -1.54 -1.71 -1.36
CA ALA A 45 -1.26 -0.36 -1.87
C ALA A 45 -1.24 0.69 -0.75
N LEU A 46 -2.16 0.59 0.22
CA LEU A 46 -2.19 1.43 1.43
C LEU A 46 -0.92 1.28 2.27
N THR A 47 -0.49 0.04 2.48
CA THR A 47 0.70 -0.26 3.25
C THR A 47 1.94 0.34 2.61
N PHE A 48 2.13 0.17 1.29
CA PHE A 48 3.27 0.75 0.59
C PHE A 48 3.23 2.28 0.60
N ALA A 49 2.07 2.89 0.37
CA ALA A 49 1.92 4.36 0.41
C ALA A 49 2.36 4.94 1.77
N TRP A 50 1.93 4.33 2.88
CA TRP A 50 2.30 4.79 4.22
C TRP A 50 3.79 4.59 4.52
N VAL A 51 4.38 3.47 4.11
CA VAL A 51 5.79 3.15 4.34
C VAL A 51 6.71 4.15 3.64
N LEU A 52 6.41 4.56 2.40
CA LEU A 52 7.21 5.56 1.69
C LEU A 52 7.07 6.96 2.30
N ARG A 53 5.87 7.33 2.76
CA ARG A 53 5.59 8.69 3.26
C ARG A 53 6.18 8.94 4.64
N ARG A 54 5.99 8.01 5.56
CA ARG A 54 6.40 8.14 6.96
C ARG A 54 6.80 6.77 7.52
N PRO A 55 8.01 6.29 7.21
CA PRO A 55 8.50 4.98 7.66
C PRO A 55 8.49 4.81 9.19
N ASP A 56 8.51 5.90 9.95
CA ASP A 56 8.49 5.90 11.42
C ASP A 56 7.12 5.53 12.02
N TYR A 57 6.03 5.73 11.27
CA TYR A 57 4.67 5.50 11.74
C TYR A 57 4.21 4.07 11.54
N VAL A 58 4.84 3.33 10.63
CA VAL A 58 4.44 1.96 10.30
C VAL A 58 5.64 1.04 10.51
N PRO A 59 5.84 0.50 11.73
CA PRO A 59 6.93 -0.43 11.98
C PRO A 59 6.66 -1.76 11.26
N THR A 60 7.72 -2.43 10.82
CA THR A 60 7.63 -3.68 10.05
C THR A 60 6.81 -4.75 10.78
N VAL A 61 6.92 -4.81 12.11
CA VAL A 61 6.15 -5.74 12.96
C VAL A 61 4.64 -5.48 12.86
N LEU A 62 4.22 -4.22 12.77
CA LEU A 62 2.81 -3.86 12.63
C LEU A 62 2.27 -4.27 11.26
N VAL A 63 3.06 -4.05 10.19
CA VAL A 63 2.70 -4.54 8.85
C VAL A 63 2.57 -6.05 8.85
N ALA A 64 3.55 -6.76 9.41
CA ALA A 64 3.52 -8.21 9.49
C ALA A 64 2.26 -8.70 10.21
N PHE A 65 1.91 -8.09 11.34
CA PHE A 65 0.71 -8.44 12.10
C PHE A 65 -0.58 -8.17 11.31
N VAL A 66 -0.73 -6.98 10.72
CA VAL A 66 -1.92 -6.61 9.93
C VAL A 66 -2.09 -7.51 8.71
N MET A 67 -1.00 -7.78 7.98
CA MET A 67 -1.06 -8.63 6.79
C MET A 67 -1.29 -10.10 7.15
N LEU A 68 -0.71 -10.60 8.24
CA LEU A 68 -0.99 -11.95 8.73
C LEU A 68 -2.46 -12.09 9.13
N MET A 69 -3.00 -11.08 9.83
CA MET A 69 -4.41 -11.03 10.18
C MET A 69 -5.30 -11.00 8.92
N ALA A 70 -4.90 -10.24 7.91
CA ALA A 70 -5.58 -10.20 6.61
C ALA A 70 -5.59 -11.58 5.94
N ASP A 71 -4.44 -12.27 5.93
CA ASP A 71 -4.34 -13.60 5.33
C ASP A 71 -5.27 -14.60 6.04
N LEU A 72 -5.32 -14.57 7.37
CA LEU A 72 -6.20 -15.43 8.17
C LEU A 72 -7.69 -15.11 7.97
N LEU A 73 -8.07 -13.83 8.05
CA LEU A 73 -9.46 -13.39 7.95
C LEU A 73 -10.03 -13.59 6.55
N LEU A 74 -9.23 -13.37 5.51
CA LEU A 74 -9.64 -13.52 4.12
C LEU A 74 -9.47 -14.96 3.60
N GLN A 75 -9.13 -15.91 4.49
CA GLN A 75 -8.90 -17.32 4.16
C GLN A 75 -7.88 -17.51 3.01
N ARG A 76 -6.91 -16.59 2.93
CA ARG A 76 -5.79 -16.68 1.98
C ARG A 76 -4.74 -17.65 2.55
N PRO A 77 -3.82 -18.18 1.73
CA PRO A 77 -2.71 -18.99 2.21
C PRO A 77 -1.94 -18.24 3.32
N PRO A 78 -1.97 -18.72 4.56
CA PRO A 78 -1.61 -17.90 5.71
C PRO A 78 -0.13 -17.53 5.69
N GLY A 79 0.16 -16.23 5.78
CA GLY A 79 1.51 -15.70 6.04
C GLY A 79 2.41 -15.55 4.81
N LEU A 80 2.08 -16.13 3.66
CA LEU A 80 2.90 -16.00 2.45
C LEU A 80 2.86 -14.57 1.90
N LEU A 81 1.66 -14.04 1.69
CA LEU A 81 1.49 -12.69 1.17
C LEU A 81 1.96 -11.66 2.21
N ALA A 82 1.70 -11.91 3.50
CA ALA A 82 2.26 -11.11 4.58
C ALA A 82 3.79 -11.04 4.54
N ALA A 83 4.49 -12.17 4.39
CA ALA A 83 5.95 -12.19 4.31
C ALA A 83 6.46 -11.41 3.09
N LEU A 84 5.85 -11.63 1.91
CA LEU A 84 6.24 -10.93 0.68
C LEU A 84 6.02 -9.42 0.77
N VAL A 85 4.91 -8.99 1.36
CA VAL A 85 4.62 -7.56 1.59
C VAL A 85 5.62 -6.97 2.57
N VAL A 86 5.98 -7.68 3.64
CA VAL A 86 7.03 -7.26 4.57
C VAL A 86 8.37 -7.06 3.84
N PHE A 87 8.79 -8.01 3.01
CA PHE A 87 9.98 -7.84 2.18
C PHE A 87 9.87 -6.64 1.22
N GLY A 88 8.72 -6.47 0.57
CA GLY A 88 8.43 -5.31 -0.27
C GLY A 88 8.55 -3.99 0.49
N THR A 89 8.02 -3.91 1.72
CA THR A 89 8.15 -2.71 2.57
C THR A 89 9.59 -2.44 2.98
N ALA A 90 10.38 -3.48 3.25
CA ALA A 90 11.80 -3.34 3.59
C ALA A 90 12.60 -2.80 2.40
N TYR A 91 12.36 -3.34 1.20
CA TYR A 91 12.97 -2.85 -0.03
C TYR A 91 12.59 -1.39 -0.30
N LEU A 92 11.28 -1.06 -0.28
CA LEU A 92 10.81 0.30 -0.52
C LEU A 92 11.36 1.30 0.50
N ARG A 93 11.49 0.90 1.78
CA ARG A 93 12.12 1.73 2.82
C ARG A 93 13.58 2.02 2.51
N SER A 94 14.33 1.03 2.02
CA SER A 94 15.74 1.20 1.64
C SER A 94 15.92 2.07 0.39
N ALA A 95 14.96 2.00 -0.54
CA ALA A 95 14.98 2.75 -1.79
C ALA A 95 14.39 4.17 -1.67
N ALA A 96 13.61 4.44 -0.62
CA ALA A 96 12.92 5.71 -0.41
C ALA A 96 13.82 6.97 -0.49
N PRO A 97 15.08 6.99 0.00
CA PRO A 97 15.95 8.15 -0.15
C PRO A 97 16.24 8.51 -1.61
N GLY A 98 16.45 7.52 -2.48
CA GLY A 98 16.75 7.74 -3.90
C GLY A 98 15.54 8.09 -4.76
N MET A 99 14.32 7.82 -4.27
CA MET A 99 13.07 8.14 -4.98
C MET A 99 12.66 9.61 -4.89
N LYS A 100 13.25 10.35 -3.95
CA LYS A 100 12.93 11.78 -3.72
C LYS A 100 13.22 12.63 -4.95
N ASP A 101 14.23 12.27 -5.73
CA ASP A 101 14.71 13.06 -6.86
C ASP A 101 13.97 12.74 -8.17
N THR A 102 13.36 11.55 -8.28
CA THR A 102 12.60 11.10 -9.47
C THR A 102 11.15 11.59 -9.53
N GLY A 103 10.66 12.24 -8.47
CA GLY A 103 9.27 12.70 -8.38
C GLY A 103 8.25 11.56 -8.28
N PHE A 104 6.97 11.92 -8.43
CA PHE A 104 5.84 11.01 -8.19
C PHE A 104 5.76 9.84 -9.18
N VAL A 105 6.08 10.07 -10.46
CA VAL A 105 6.01 9.03 -11.49
C VAL A 105 7.05 7.94 -11.24
N GLY A 106 8.27 8.32 -10.83
CA GLY A 106 9.31 7.35 -10.44
C GLY A 106 8.90 6.54 -9.21
N GLU A 107 8.33 7.19 -8.19
CA GLU A 107 7.76 6.51 -7.04
C GLU A 107 6.68 5.50 -7.46
N TRP A 108 5.71 5.92 -8.27
CA TRP A 108 4.62 5.07 -8.74
C TRP A 108 5.12 3.86 -9.53
N MET A 109 6.06 4.05 -10.45
CA MET A 109 6.66 2.95 -11.23
C MET A 109 7.39 1.96 -10.33
N SER A 110 8.16 2.46 -9.36
CA SER A 110 8.91 1.61 -8.43
C SER A 110 7.99 0.76 -7.54
N VAL A 111 6.93 1.37 -7.02
CA VAL A 111 5.91 0.68 -6.22
C VAL A 111 5.17 -0.33 -7.11
N GLY A 112 4.87 0.03 -8.36
CA GLY A 112 4.26 -0.87 -9.32
C GLY A 112 5.10 -2.14 -9.57
N VAL A 113 6.41 -1.99 -9.74
CA VAL A 113 7.35 -3.12 -9.88
C VAL A 113 7.35 -3.99 -8.63
N VAL A 114 7.35 -3.39 -7.43
CA VAL A 114 7.31 -4.14 -6.16
C VAL A 114 6.00 -4.91 -6.02
N ILE A 115 4.85 -4.28 -6.31
CA ILE A 115 3.54 -4.97 -6.27
C ILE A 115 3.52 -6.14 -7.28
N ALA A 116 4.01 -5.92 -8.50
CA ALA A 116 4.11 -6.97 -9.51
C ALA A 116 4.98 -8.13 -9.06
N MET A 117 6.14 -7.85 -8.45
CA MET A 117 7.04 -8.86 -7.92
C MET A 117 6.40 -9.64 -6.76
N VAL A 118 5.69 -8.97 -5.85
CA VAL A 118 4.95 -9.61 -4.75
C VAL A 118 3.91 -10.58 -5.29
N PHE A 119 3.09 -10.16 -6.26
CA PHE A 119 2.04 -11.02 -6.82
C PHE A 119 2.62 -12.18 -7.63
N LEU A 120 3.67 -11.93 -8.40
CA LEU A 120 4.38 -12.97 -9.15
C LEU A 120 5.00 -14.01 -8.21
N MET A 121 5.73 -13.58 -7.18
CA MET A 121 6.34 -14.48 -6.20
C MET A 121 5.28 -15.25 -5.42
N ASN A 122 4.19 -14.60 -5.01
CA ASN A 122 3.07 -15.27 -4.35
C ASN A 122 2.53 -16.39 -5.25
N ARG A 123 2.33 -16.12 -6.54
CA ARG A 123 1.86 -17.11 -7.52
C ARG A 123 2.85 -18.26 -7.69
N VAL A 124 4.15 -17.97 -7.87
CA VAL A 124 5.20 -18.98 -8.04
C VAL A 124 5.29 -19.90 -6.83
N VAL A 125 5.30 -19.34 -5.62
CA VAL A 125 5.34 -20.13 -4.39
C VAL A 125 4.09 -21.00 -4.25
N LEU A 126 2.90 -20.45 -4.49
CA LEU A 126 1.67 -21.27 -4.49
C LEU A 126 1.66 -22.36 -5.55
N SER A 127 2.30 -22.13 -6.70
CA SER A 127 2.48 -23.14 -7.74
C SER A 127 3.40 -24.27 -7.31
N ILE A 128 4.50 -23.95 -6.64
CA ILE A 128 5.44 -24.95 -6.09
C ILE A 128 4.75 -25.76 -4.99
N LEU A 129 3.95 -25.10 -4.15
CA LEU A 129 3.17 -25.73 -3.07
C LEU A 129 1.92 -26.46 -3.56
N SER A 130 1.67 -26.52 -4.87
CA SER A 130 0.50 -27.17 -5.49
C SER A 130 -0.85 -26.67 -4.96
N VAL A 131 -0.92 -25.41 -4.54
CA VAL A 131 -2.16 -24.76 -4.10
C VAL A 131 -2.96 -24.31 -5.33
N GLN A 132 -4.28 -24.53 -5.31
CA GLN A 132 -5.17 -24.03 -6.37
C GLN A 132 -5.08 -22.51 -6.48
N GLN A 133 -4.86 -22.03 -7.70
CA GLN A 133 -4.69 -20.62 -8.00
C GLN A 133 -5.77 -20.14 -8.95
N ALA A 134 -6.13 -18.87 -8.85
CA ALA A 134 -6.95 -18.21 -9.84
C ALA A 134 -6.28 -18.23 -11.22
N ALA A 135 -7.11 -18.17 -12.27
CA ALA A 135 -6.65 -17.99 -13.64
C ALA A 135 -5.72 -16.76 -13.74
N LEU A 136 -4.82 -16.79 -14.73
CA LEU A 136 -3.83 -15.71 -14.92
C LEU A 136 -4.49 -14.36 -15.17
N TRP A 137 -5.56 -14.35 -15.96
CA TRP A 137 -6.22 -13.12 -16.41
C TRP A 137 -6.80 -12.27 -15.25
N PRO A 138 -7.57 -12.84 -14.29
CA PRO A 138 -7.97 -12.13 -13.09
C PRO A 138 -6.83 -11.50 -12.28
N VAL A 139 -5.70 -12.20 -12.15
CA VAL A 139 -4.54 -11.72 -11.38
C VAL A 139 -3.88 -10.52 -12.07
N VAL A 140 -3.77 -10.54 -13.40
CA VAL A 140 -3.22 -9.42 -14.16
C VAL A 140 -4.10 -8.19 -14.04
N ILE A 141 -5.42 -8.34 -14.16
CA ILE A 141 -6.36 -7.23 -13.96
C ILE A 141 -6.26 -6.69 -12.53
N GLN A 142 -6.23 -7.58 -11.53
CA GLN A 142 -6.06 -7.17 -10.13
C GLN A 142 -4.76 -6.40 -9.91
N LEU A 143 -3.66 -6.85 -10.50
CA LEU A 143 -2.36 -6.17 -10.43
C LEU A 143 -2.47 -4.76 -11.01
N VAL A 144 -2.97 -4.63 -12.24
CA VAL A 144 -3.11 -3.34 -12.93
C VAL A 144 -4.02 -2.41 -12.12
N LEU A 145 -5.15 -2.91 -11.60
CA LEU A 145 -6.05 -2.12 -10.76
C LEU A 145 -5.37 -1.69 -9.46
N THR A 146 -4.59 -2.55 -8.82
CA THR A 146 -3.87 -2.20 -7.59
C THR A 146 -2.84 -1.10 -7.84
N ILE A 147 -2.10 -1.18 -8.94
CA ILE A 147 -1.13 -0.16 -9.37
C ILE A 147 -1.85 1.15 -9.71
N ALA A 148 -2.97 1.08 -10.45
CA ALA A 148 -3.78 2.25 -10.82
C ALA A 148 -4.48 2.89 -9.62
N PHE A 149 -4.78 2.12 -8.58
CA PHE A 149 -5.44 2.60 -7.36
C PHE A 149 -4.44 3.22 -6.36
N TYR A 150 -3.14 2.88 -6.46
CA TYR A 150 -2.07 3.51 -5.68
C TYR A 150 -2.12 5.04 -5.68
N PRO A 151 -2.13 5.76 -6.83
CA PRO A 151 -2.21 7.23 -6.83
C PRO A 151 -3.41 7.77 -6.07
N ILE A 152 -4.56 7.10 -6.14
CA ILE A 152 -5.79 7.51 -5.42
C ILE A 152 -5.56 7.40 -3.91
N ILE A 153 -5.03 6.29 -3.43
CA ILE A 153 -4.70 6.11 -2.01
C ILE A 153 -3.69 7.16 -1.54
N VAL A 154 -2.72 7.47 -2.39
CA VAL A 154 -1.63 8.39 -2.10
C VAL A 154 -2.14 9.84 -2.05
N LEU A 155 -3.11 10.20 -2.90
CA LEU A 155 -3.86 11.46 -2.81
C LEU A 155 -4.73 11.53 -1.54
N LEU A 156 -5.51 10.48 -1.24
CA LEU A 156 -6.31 10.41 -0.01
C LEU A 156 -5.43 10.52 1.24
N SER A 157 -4.27 9.86 1.23
CA SER A 157 -3.25 9.98 2.27
C SER A 157 -2.66 11.39 2.34
N GLN A 158 -2.50 12.14 1.24
CA GLN A 158 -2.11 13.55 1.32
C GLN A 158 -3.20 14.42 1.94
N SER A 159 -4.45 14.22 1.52
CA SER A 159 -5.60 15.00 1.98
C SER A 159 -5.88 14.79 3.46
N VAL A 160 -5.76 13.55 3.96
CA VAL A 160 -5.95 13.22 5.38
C VAL A 160 -4.75 13.65 6.25
N PHE A 161 -3.52 13.60 5.71
CA PHE A 161 -2.30 13.94 6.47
C PHE A 161 -1.87 15.40 6.35
N GLY A 162 -2.65 16.24 5.68
CA GLY A 162 -2.55 17.69 5.80
C GLY A 162 -1.19 18.26 5.38
N VAL A 163 -0.60 17.77 4.29
CA VAL A 163 0.50 18.47 3.63
C VAL A 163 0.07 18.73 2.20
N HIS A 164 -0.57 19.89 1.99
CA HIS A 164 -0.47 20.56 0.70
C HIS A 164 1.00 20.49 0.29
N ARG A 165 1.30 19.92 -0.88
CA ARG A 165 2.46 20.41 -1.60
C ARG A 165 2.19 21.91 -1.72
N LEU A 166 2.94 22.75 -1.01
CA LEU A 166 3.13 24.13 -1.43
C LEU A 166 3.61 24.00 -2.87
N SER A 167 2.68 24.28 -3.77
CA SER A 167 2.91 24.26 -5.20
C SER A 167 4.07 25.21 -5.45
N ALA A 168 4.91 24.92 -6.42
CA ALA A 168 5.92 25.86 -6.90
C ALA A 168 5.32 27.23 -7.31
N ALA A 169 3.98 27.35 -7.36
CA ALA A 169 3.23 28.59 -7.49
C ALA A 169 3.43 29.62 -6.35
N ASP A 170 3.70 29.20 -5.11
CA ASP A 170 3.90 30.15 -4.00
C ASP A 170 5.29 30.81 -4.00
N ALA A 171 6.25 30.22 -4.73
CA ALA A 171 7.55 30.83 -4.97
C ALA A 171 7.49 31.97 -6.00
N GLY A 172 6.43 32.03 -6.82
CA GLY A 172 6.22 33.10 -7.81
C GLY A 172 5.49 34.32 -7.25
N ALA A 173 4.66 34.17 -6.22
CA ALA A 173 3.85 35.27 -5.67
C ALA A 173 4.60 36.19 -4.70
N VAL A 174 5.74 35.74 -4.14
CA VAL A 174 6.58 36.55 -3.23
C VAL A 174 7.67 37.35 -3.99
N GLY A 175 7.90 37.08 -5.27
CA GLY A 175 8.92 37.75 -6.09
C GLY A 175 8.45 38.94 -6.93
N GLY A 176 7.18 39.36 -6.81
CA GLY A 176 6.60 40.43 -7.65
C GLY A 176 6.39 41.78 -6.95
N GLY A 177 6.86 41.93 -5.70
CA GLY A 177 6.68 43.14 -4.90
C GLY A 177 8.00 43.63 -4.33
N ALA A 178 8.92 44.06 -5.19
CA ALA A 178 10.06 44.91 -4.84
C ALA A 178 10.36 45.84 -6.02
#